data_AF-A0AAW3YQD6-F1
#
_entry.id   AF-A0AAW3YQD6-F1
#
_cell.length_a   1.000
_cell.length_b   1.000
_cell.length_c   1.000
_cell.angle_alpha   90.00
_cell.angle_beta   90.00
_cell.angle_gamma   90.00
#
_symmetry.space_group_name_H-M   'P 1'
#
loop_
_entity.id
_entity.type
_entity.pdbx_description
1 polymer ?
#
loop_
_entity_poly.entity_id
_entity_poly.type
_entity_poly.pdbx_seq_one_letter_code
_entity_poly.pdbx_strand_id
1 'polypeptide(L)'
;MKNDFEIRTASLSASNKTLTGYVIKWNCRSHVLWDEFVEQFTPNAFNASLATGADIRALYEHDPINLLGRTTSGTLQLAEDATGLRFELTPPDTQVGHDVLMLVERGDI
;
A
#
# COMPACT_ATOMS: atom_id res chain seq x y z
N MET A 1 -5.83 13.90 -22.09
CA MET A 1 -5.06 14.02 -20.84
C MET A 1 -4.72 12.60 -20.43
N LYS A 2 -3.46 12.17 -20.52
CA LYS A 2 -3.06 10.90 -19.91
C LYS A 2 -3.10 11.12 -18.41
N ASN A 3 -3.89 10.33 -17.68
CA ASN A 3 -3.74 10.29 -16.23
C ASN A 3 -2.44 9.52 -15.96
N ASP A 4 -1.34 10.26 -15.82
CA ASP A 4 -0.06 9.71 -15.35
C ASP A 4 -0.20 9.46 -13.85
N PHE A 5 -0.80 8.33 -13.49
CA PHE A 5 -0.76 7.82 -12.13
C PHE A 5 0.62 7.21 -11.87
N GLU A 6 1.34 7.75 -10.88
CA GLU A 6 2.59 7.15 -10.39
C GLU A 6 2.25 6.06 -9.35
N ILE A 7 2.57 4.80 -9.68
CA ILE A 7 2.46 3.68 -8.73
C ILE A 7 3.82 3.52 -8.04
N ARG A 8 3.87 3.75 -6.71
CA ARG A 8 5.13 3.83 -5.92
C ARG A 8 5.39 2.61 -5.04
N THR A 9 4.69 1.50 -5.26
CA THR A 9 4.93 0.26 -4.51
C THR A 9 6.34 -0.22 -4.79
N ALA A 10 7.20 -0.12 -3.78
CA ALA A 10 8.63 -0.28 -4.01
C ALA A 10 9.11 -1.74 -3.96
N SER A 11 8.22 -2.62 -3.54
CA SER A 11 8.29 -4.08 -3.62
C SER A 11 6.95 -4.62 -3.15
N LEU A 12 6.36 -5.52 -3.94
CA LEU A 12 5.12 -6.23 -3.66
C LEU A 12 5.39 -7.71 -3.80
N SER A 13 4.94 -8.52 -2.85
CA SER A 13 5.10 -9.96 -2.91
C SER A 13 3.93 -10.65 -2.24
N ALA A 14 3.43 -11.69 -2.90
CA ALA A 14 2.46 -12.61 -2.35
C ALA A 14 3.17 -13.88 -1.88
N SER A 15 2.92 -14.30 -0.64
CA SER A 15 3.38 -15.57 -0.10
C SER A 15 2.39 -16.05 0.95
N ASN A 16 2.02 -17.33 0.90
CA ASN A 16 1.13 -17.96 1.89
C ASN A 16 -0.20 -17.19 2.12
N LYS A 17 -0.83 -16.70 1.04
CA LYS A 17 -2.04 -15.85 1.07
C LYS A 17 -1.87 -14.48 1.74
N THR A 18 -0.64 -14.03 1.95
CA THR A 18 -0.34 -12.72 2.52
C THR A 18 0.40 -11.88 1.48
N LEU A 19 -0.05 -10.65 1.30
CA LEU A 19 0.61 -9.62 0.53
C LEU A 19 1.50 -8.80 1.46
N THR A 20 2.77 -8.64 1.08
CA THR A 20 3.72 -7.83 1.83
C THR A 20 4.44 -6.88 0.89
N GLY A 21 4.88 -5.75 1.45
CA GLY A 21 5.60 -4.78 0.66
C GLY A 21 5.85 -3.47 1.37
N TYR A 22 6.33 -2.50 0.59
CA TYR A 22 6.49 -1.12 1.04
C TYR A 22 5.53 -0.23 0.27
N VAL A 23 4.63 0.44 1.00
CA VAL A 23 3.71 1.44 0.45
C VAL A 23 4.51 2.62 -0.11
N ILE A 24 5.54 3.04 0.62
CA ILE A 24 6.50 4.06 0.23
C ILE A 24 7.89 3.72 0.78
N LYS A 25 8.95 4.22 0.13
CA LYS A 25 10.33 4.23 0.65
C LYS A 25 10.74 5.64 1.04
N TRP A 26 11.58 5.75 2.06
CA TRP A 26 12.03 7.05 2.55
C TRP A 26 12.92 7.77 1.55
N ASN A 27 12.82 9.10 1.52
CA ASN A 27 13.67 9.99 0.74
C ASN A 27 13.68 9.71 -0.77
N CYS A 28 12.67 8.99 -1.29
CA CYS A 28 12.46 8.78 -2.71
C CYS A 28 11.58 9.90 -3.28
N ARG A 29 12.16 10.71 -4.18
CA ARG A 29 11.43 11.79 -4.88
C ARG A 29 10.45 11.23 -5.90
N SER A 30 9.27 11.85 -6.00
CA SER A 30 8.27 11.55 -7.02
C SER A 30 8.73 12.00 -8.39
N HIS A 31 7.97 11.65 -9.42
CA HIS A 31 8.01 12.45 -10.63
C HIS A 31 7.63 13.91 -10.35
N VAL A 32 8.02 14.81 -11.25
CA VAL A 32 7.60 16.19 -11.16
C VAL A 32 6.08 16.22 -11.33
N LEU A 33 5.39 16.70 -10.30
CA LEU A 33 3.95 16.84 -10.26
C LEU A 33 3.61 18.26 -10.71
N TRP A 34 2.67 18.37 -11.66
CA TRP A 34 2.18 19.64 -12.21
C TRP A 34 3.28 20.59 -12.70
N ASP A 35 4.41 20.06 -13.16
CA ASP A 35 5.59 20.82 -13.59
C ASP A 35 6.16 21.79 -12.52
N GLU A 36 5.79 21.63 -11.24
CA GLU A 36 6.10 22.62 -10.20
C GLU A 36 6.86 22.03 -9.01
N PHE A 37 6.52 20.81 -8.56
CA PHE A 37 7.13 20.25 -7.36
C PHE A 37 7.35 18.75 -7.41
N VAL A 38 8.16 18.27 -6.46
CA VAL A 38 8.40 16.85 -6.20
C VAL A 38 8.04 16.54 -4.76
N GLU A 39 7.45 15.37 -4.53
CA GLU A 39 7.10 14.88 -3.21
C GLU A 39 8.16 13.89 -2.70
N GLN A 40 8.46 13.96 -1.41
CA GLN A 40 9.26 12.97 -0.71
C GLN A 40 8.74 12.79 0.72
N PHE A 41 8.91 11.59 1.27
CA PHE A 41 8.60 11.30 2.67
C PHE A 41 9.88 11.09 3.46
N THR A 42 10.02 11.78 4.59
CA THR A 42 11.11 11.56 5.54
C THR A 42 10.79 10.37 6.45
N PRO A 43 11.81 9.70 7.02
CA PRO A 43 11.58 8.73 8.09
C PRO A 43 10.72 9.32 9.21
N ASN A 44 9.81 8.51 9.75
CA ASN A 44 8.84 8.89 10.79
C ASN A 44 7.71 9.85 10.34
N ALA A 45 7.51 10.05 9.04
CA ALA A 45 6.44 10.91 8.53
C ALA A 45 5.03 10.44 8.93
N PHE A 46 4.83 9.14 9.20
CA PHE A 46 3.54 8.55 9.50
C PHE A 46 3.35 8.21 10.97
N ASN A 47 4.39 8.31 11.80
CA ASN A 47 4.37 7.93 13.22
C ASN A 47 3.18 8.55 13.98
N ALA A 48 2.96 9.86 13.82
CA ALA A 48 1.83 10.55 14.46
C ALA A 48 0.46 9.99 14.01
N SER A 49 0.31 9.68 12.72
CA SER A 49 -0.93 9.12 12.17
C SER A 49 -1.17 7.69 12.65
N LEU A 50 -0.13 6.85 12.61
CA LEU A 50 -0.20 5.46 13.09
C LEU A 50 -0.51 5.40 14.59
N ALA A 51 0.06 6.32 15.38
CA ALA A 51 -0.20 6.42 16.82
C ALA A 51 -1.65 6.78 17.18
N THR A 52 -2.42 7.38 16.25
CA THR A 52 -3.85 7.66 16.49
C THR A 52 -4.69 6.39 16.58
N GLY A 53 -4.23 5.27 16.01
CA GLY A 53 -5.02 4.05 15.90
C GLY A 53 -6.23 4.19 14.96
N ALA A 54 -6.21 5.16 14.03
CA ALA A 54 -7.26 5.31 13.05
C ALA A 54 -7.46 4.04 12.20
N ASP A 55 -8.70 3.80 11.80
CA ASP A 55 -9.04 2.69 10.92
C ASP A 55 -8.56 2.98 9.49
N ILE A 56 -7.55 2.23 9.06
CA ILE A 56 -6.99 2.32 7.71
C ILE A 56 -7.48 1.10 6.93
N ARG A 57 -7.91 1.34 5.68
CA ARG A 57 -8.51 0.33 4.80
C ARG A 57 -7.60 0.09 3.59
N ALA A 58 -7.33 -1.18 3.30
CA ALA A 58 -6.79 -1.60 2.02
C ALA A 58 -7.96 -1.85 1.06
N LEU A 59 -8.01 -1.11 -0.04
CA LEU A 59 -9.06 -1.20 -1.05
C LEU A 59 -8.43 -1.59 -2.39
N TYR A 60 -9.14 -2.38 -3.19
CA TYR A 60 -8.78 -2.58 -4.58
C TYR A 60 -9.28 -1.39 -5.42
N GLU A 61 -8.41 -0.81 -6.25
CA GLU A 61 -8.74 0.31 -7.16
C GLU A 61 -9.40 1.52 -6.46
N HIS A 62 -9.08 1.75 -5.18
CA HIS A 62 -9.72 2.78 -4.35
C HIS A 62 -11.26 2.65 -4.21
N ASP A 63 -11.85 1.50 -4.57
CA ASP A 63 -13.28 1.26 -4.46
C ASP A 63 -13.64 0.77 -3.04
N PRO A 64 -14.48 1.51 -2.27
CA PRO A 64 -14.86 1.12 -0.92
C PRO A 64 -15.69 -0.18 -0.85
N ILE A 65 -16.28 -0.62 -1.97
CA ILE A 65 -16.98 -1.91 -2.06
C ILE A 65 -15.96 -3.06 -2.04
N ASN A 66 -14.80 -2.86 -2.66
CA ASN A 66 -13.75 -3.87 -2.82
C ASN A 66 -12.74 -3.81 -1.67
N LEU A 67 -13.21 -4.06 -0.46
CA LEU A 67 -12.39 -4.06 0.75
C LEU A 67 -11.51 -5.32 0.84
N LEU A 68 -10.19 -5.10 0.92
CA LEU A 68 -9.19 -6.16 1.05
C LEU A 68 -8.71 -6.36 2.50
N GLY A 69 -8.79 -5.33 3.35
CA GLY A 69 -8.37 -5.48 4.75
C GLY A 69 -8.44 -4.19 5.54
N ARG A 70 -8.34 -4.30 6.87
CA ARG A 70 -8.38 -3.16 7.79
C ARG A 70 -7.39 -3.33 8.93
N THR A 71 -6.87 -2.22 9.43
CA THR A 71 -6.03 -2.21 10.64
C THR A 71 -6.81 -2.65 11.87
N THR A 72 -8.07 -2.23 11.99
CA THR A 72 -8.94 -2.59 13.12
C THR A 72 -9.32 -4.07 13.18
N SER A 73 -9.34 -4.77 12.03
CA SER A 73 -9.60 -6.22 11.98
C SER A 73 -8.32 -7.06 12.05
N GLY A 74 -7.14 -6.43 12.11
CA GLY A 74 -5.84 -7.12 12.11
C GLY A 74 -5.45 -7.77 10.78
N THR A 75 -6.26 -7.61 9.73
CA THR A 75 -5.98 -8.17 8.40
C THR A 75 -5.06 -7.28 7.58
N LEU A 76 -4.89 -6.01 7.97
CA LEU A 76 -3.86 -5.10 7.48
C LEU A 76 -2.99 -4.67 8.67
N GLN A 77 -1.67 -4.81 8.52
CA GLN A 77 -0.69 -4.26 9.44
C GLN A 77 0.20 -3.26 8.71
N LEU A 78 0.49 -2.15 9.37
CA LEU A 78 1.36 -1.09 8.87
C LEU A 78 2.44 -0.80 9.91
N ALA A 79 3.68 -0.70 9.45
CA ALA A 79 4.81 -0.40 10.33
C ALA A 79 5.84 0.44 9.57
N GLU A 80 6.39 1.45 10.23
CA GLU A 80 7.59 2.14 9.74
C GLU A 80 8.83 1.33 10.10
N ASP A 81 9.77 1.21 9.16
CA ASP A 81 11.11 0.67 9.42
C ASP A 81 12.19 1.56 8.79
N ALA A 82 13.45 1.09 8.79
CA ALA A 82 14.56 1.85 8.21
C ALA A 82 14.45 2.09 6.69
N THR A 83 13.64 1.31 5.98
CA THR A 83 13.45 1.34 4.53
C THR A 83 12.27 2.21 4.13
N GLY A 84 11.13 2.08 4.83
CA GLY A 84 9.89 2.70 4.41
C GLY A 84 8.69 2.41 5.32
N LEU A 85 7.50 2.70 4.81
CA LEU A 85 6.23 2.26 5.39
C LEU A 85 5.93 0.86 4.86
N ARG A 86 6.24 -0.16 5.68
CA ARG A 86 5.95 -1.56 5.39
C ARG A 86 4.47 -1.86 5.62
N PHE A 87 3.91 -2.70 4.78
CA PHE A 87 2.58 -3.28 5.00
C PHE A 87 2.60 -4.81 4.93
N GLU A 88 1.63 -5.41 5.63
CA GLU A 88 1.30 -6.82 5.57
C GLU A 88 -0.23 -6.95 5.53
N LEU A 89 -0.75 -7.60 4.49
CA LEU A 89 -2.17 -7.67 4.20
C LEU A 89 -2.55 -9.14 3.97
N THR A 90 -3.58 -9.60 4.66
CA THR A 90 -4.24 -10.89 4.40
C THR A 90 -5.61 -10.61 3.79
N PRO A 91 -5.75 -10.69 2.46
CA PRO A 91 -7.03 -10.48 1.80
C PRO A 91 -8.09 -11.48 2.28
N PRO A 92 -9.38 -11.10 2.27
CA PRO A 92 -10.46 -12.01 2.63
C PRO A 92 -10.61 -13.12 1.57
N ASP A 93 -11.26 -14.21 1.97
CA ASP A 93 -11.62 -15.34 1.10
C ASP A 93 -12.83 -14.96 0.21
N THR A 94 -12.62 -13.99 -0.68
CA THR A 94 -13.60 -13.50 -1.66
C THR A 94 -12.99 -13.56 -3.06
N GLN A 95 -13.83 -13.49 -4.09
CA GLN A 95 -13.35 -13.48 -5.48
C GLN A 95 -12.29 -12.39 -5.71
N VAL A 96 -12.54 -11.15 -5.27
CA VAL A 96 -11.59 -10.04 -5.42
C VAL A 96 -10.30 -10.30 -4.63
N GLY A 97 -10.38 -10.86 -3.42
CA GLY A 97 -9.20 -11.21 -2.64
C GLY A 97 -8.32 -12.25 -3.32
N HIS A 98 -8.94 -13.30 -3.89
CA HIS A 98 -8.24 -14.31 -4.68
C HIS A 98 -7.63 -13.74 -5.95
N ASP A 99 -8.39 -12.92 -6.68
CA ASP A 99 -7.94 -12.32 -7.93
C ASP A 99 -6.71 -11.43 -7.67
N VAL A 100 -6.74 -10.59 -6.64
CA VAL A 100 -5.59 -9.74 -6.27
C VAL A 100 -4.37 -10.58 -5.92
N LEU A 101 -4.51 -11.65 -5.11
CA LEU A 101 -3.40 -12.53 -4.79
C LEU A 101 -2.79 -13.15 -6.06
N MET A 102 -3.62 -13.69 -6.94
CA MET A 102 -3.18 -14.33 -8.18
C MET A 102 -2.50 -13.35 -9.14
N LEU A 103 -3.04 -12.14 -9.29
CA LEU A 103 -2.47 -11.11 -10.15
C LEU A 103 -1.10 -10.64 -9.64
N VAL A 104 -0.94 -10.50 -8.32
CA VAL A 104 0.36 -10.20 -7.70
C VAL A 104 1.34 -11.35 -7.89
N GLU A 105 0.93 -12.61 -7.66
CA GLU A 105 1.79 -13.78 -7.82
C GLU A 105 2.30 -13.93 -9.27
N ARG A 106 1.46 -13.60 -10.25
CA ARG A 106 1.83 -13.61 -11.67
C ARG A 106 2.63 -12.38 -12.09
N GLY A 107 2.61 -11.32 -11.29
CA GLY A 107 3.29 -10.05 -11.58
C GLY A 107 2.55 -9.18 -12.59
N ASP A 108 1.23 -9.31 -12.70
CA ASP A 108 0.41 -8.41 -13.53
C ASP A 108 0.21 -7.05 -12.86
N ILE A 109 0.29 -7.00 -11.53
CA ILE A 109 0.19 -5.82 -10.69
C ILE A 109 1.27 -5.82 -9.60
#